data_AF-A0A940EN44-F1
#
_entry.id   AF-A0A940EN44-F1
#
_cell.length_a   1.000
_cell.length_b   1.000
_cell.length_c   1.000
_cell.angle_alpha   90.00
_cell.angle_beta   90.00
_cell.angle_gamma   90.00
#
_symmetry.space_group_name_H-M   'P 1'
#
loop_
_entity.id
_entity.type
_entity.pdbx_description
1 polymer ?
#
loop_
_entity_poly.entity_id
_entity_poly.type
_entity_poly.pdbx_seq_one_letter_code
_entity_poly.pdbx_strand_id
1 'polypeptide(L)'
;MSSDTQVKLAFPFETLIGDKEFYQQAYAPLFTAIPDLERRETICMAGPAENGSQWVGFCGYYTGSFEKSWLDIPATGHQVSMRFHEFYRIENSKIVEVQALWDIPEVMMQANAWPLVPSLGREWHVPAPATQDGLNILSTPEQTQDSIDIVRDMCNSLGNYATGGVEAMQLEKYWHPRSSWYGPSGIGTGRGIQGFRNWHQIPFLNGMPNRVGDVAEGYLFGDGDYVGFTAWPGMRMTISDGGWLGIAPANQEITMRSLDFWRCENGVIRENWVLVDLLHVYHQIGVDVFARMREMNKARRF
;
A
#
# COMPACT_ATOMS: atom_id res chain seq x y z
N MET A 1 9.31 -8.99 -19.45
CA MET A 1 8.90 -7.57 -19.58
C MET A 1 9.33 -7.07 -20.95
N SER A 2 8.57 -6.19 -21.59
CA SER A 2 8.98 -5.55 -22.85
C SER A 2 9.75 -4.25 -22.59
N SER A 3 10.48 -3.73 -23.57
CA SER A 3 11.26 -2.49 -23.43
C SER A 3 10.40 -1.23 -23.27
N ASP A 4 9.12 -1.32 -23.58
CA ASP A 4 8.11 -0.25 -23.49
C ASP A 4 7.14 -0.44 -22.31
N THR A 5 7.36 -1.44 -21.45
CA THR A 5 6.54 -1.66 -20.26
C THR A 5 6.58 -0.43 -19.35
N GLN A 6 5.41 0.08 -18.95
CA GLN A 6 5.35 1.15 -17.95
C GLN A 6 5.47 0.54 -16.55
N VAL A 7 6.47 0.99 -15.79
CA VAL A 7 6.66 0.62 -14.39
C VAL A 7 6.35 1.82 -13.52
N LYS A 8 5.16 1.80 -12.90
CA LYS A 8 4.69 2.83 -11.99
C LYS A 8 5.09 2.44 -10.56
N LEU A 9 6.08 3.13 -9.99
CA LEU A 9 6.63 2.83 -8.67
C LEU A 9 6.42 4.01 -7.72
N ALA A 10 6.37 3.72 -6.41
CA ALA A 10 6.24 4.73 -5.36
C ALA A 10 7.23 5.89 -5.53
N PHE A 11 6.83 7.08 -5.07
CA PHE A 11 7.76 8.20 -4.93
C PHE A 11 8.98 7.77 -4.07
N PRO A 12 10.22 8.09 -4.46
CA PRO A 12 10.61 9.07 -5.48
C PRO A 12 10.90 8.50 -6.87
N PHE A 13 10.66 7.21 -7.10
CA PHE A 13 11.02 6.55 -8.36
C PHE A 13 10.09 6.92 -9.52
N GLU A 14 8.81 7.17 -9.23
CA GLU A 14 7.80 7.56 -10.21
C GLU A 14 7.66 6.52 -11.34
N THR A 15 7.39 6.96 -12.58
CA THR A 15 7.24 6.06 -13.74
C THR A 15 8.58 5.84 -14.44
N LEU A 16 8.96 4.56 -14.56
CA LEU A 16 10.13 4.07 -15.27
C LEU A 16 9.69 3.29 -16.51
N ILE A 17 10.55 3.21 -17.54
CA ILE A 17 10.23 2.53 -18.79
C ILE A 17 11.13 1.30 -18.99
N GLY A 18 10.50 0.14 -19.06
CA GLY A 18 11.14 -1.15 -19.31
C GLY A 18 11.94 -1.70 -18.14
N ASP A 19 12.46 -2.90 -18.35
CA ASP A 19 13.22 -3.67 -17.34
C ASP A 19 14.55 -3.01 -16.96
N LYS A 20 15.23 -2.41 -17.93
CA LYS A 20 16.54 -1.78 -17.72
C LYS A 20 16.46 -0.59 -16.76
N GLU A 21 15.52 0.34 -16.98
CA GLU A 21 15.37 1.49 -16.07
C GLU A 21 14.88 1.03 -14.70
N PHE A 22 13.93 0.08 -14.67
CA PHE A 22 13.46 -0.48 -13.41
C PHE A 22 14.59 -1.07 -12.58
N TYR A 23 15.46 -1.88 -13.20
CA TYR A 23 16.62 -2.43 -12.52
C TYR A 23 17.63 -1.35 -12.10
N GLN A 24 18.03 -0.47 -13.03
CA GLN A 24 19.10 0.49 -12.80
C GLN A 24 18.73 1.55 -11.74
N GLN A 25 17.47 1.99 -11.72
CA GLN A 25 17.04 3.07 -10.83
C GLN A 25 16.49 2.55 -9.49
N ALA A 26 15.78 1.43 -9.48
CA ALA A 26 15.16 0.91 -8.25
C ALA A 26 15.99 -0.20 -7.60
N TYR A 27 16.19 -1.33 -8.30
CA TYR A 27 16.81 -2.52 -7.70
C TYR A 27 18.32 -2.42 -7.50
N ALA A 28 19.10 -1.90 -8.45
CA ALA A 28 20.56 -1.88 -8.35
C ALA A 28 21.06 -1.05 -7.15
N PRO A 29 20.49 0.14 -6.85
CA PRO A 29 20.80 0.85 -5.61
C PRO A 29 20.36 0.08 -4.36
N LEU A 30 19.22 -0.60 -4.41
CA LEU A 30 18.72 -1.41 -3.29
C LEU A 30 19.64 -2.62 -3.00
N PHE A 31 20.10 -3.35 -4.03
CA PHE A 31 21.10 -4.42 -3.91
C PHE A 31 22.46 -3.90 -3.42
N THR A 32 22.82 -2.67 -3.76
CA THR A 32 24.06 -2.07 -3.24
C THR A 32 23.97 -1.83 -1.73
N ALA A 33 22.78 -1.45 -1.26
CA ALA A 33 22.48 -1.19 0.14
C ALA A 33 22.24 -2.46 0.97
N ILE A 34 21.65 -3.48 0.35
CA ILE A 34 21.31 -4.77 0.94
C ILE A 34 21.86 -5.86 0.02
N PRO A 35 23.15 -6.26 0.16
CA PRO A 35 23.81 -7.17 -0.78
C PRO A 35 23.21 -8.57 -0.85
N ASP A 36 22.55 -9.00 0.22
CA ASP A 36 21.86 -10.28 0.40
C ASP A 36 20.33 -10.15 0.28
N LEU A 37 19.85 -9.13 -0.46
CA LEU A 37 18.42 -8.84 -0.64
C LEU A 37 17.62 -10.09 -1.05
N GLU A 38 16.65 -10.43 -0.22
CA GLU A 38 15.71 -11.51 -0.40
C GLU A 38 14.29 -10.93 -0.55
N ARG A 39 13.54 -11.40 -1.54
CA ARG A 39 12.11 -11.13 -1.68
C ARG A 39 11.32 -12.26 -1.04
N ARG A 40 10.47 -11.94 -0.07
CA ARG A 40 9.56 -12.89 0.59
C ARG A 40 8.12 -12.54 0.32
N GLU A 41 7.47 -13.37 -0.47
CA GLU A 41 6.05 -13.24 -0.79
C GLU A 41 5.21 -13.88 0.32
N THR A 42 4.08 -13.27 0.63
CA THR A 42 3.08 -13.79 1.58
C THR A 42 1.72 -13.99 0.93
N ILE A 43 1.44 -13.29 -0.17
CA ILE A 43 0.28 -13.50 -1.04
C ILE A 43 0.74 -13.45 -2.50
N CYS A 44 0.36 -14.46 -3.28
CA CYS A 44 0.51 -14.52 -4.72
C CYS A 44 -0.85 -14.91 -5.30
N MET A 45 -1.48 -14.00 -6.04
CA MET A 45 -2.81 -14.21 -6.62
C MET A 45 -2.85 -13.75 -8.08
N ALA A 46 -3.71 -14.37 -8.88
CA ALA A 46 -3.91 -13.96 -10.27
C ALA A 46 -5.38 -14.03 -10.66
N GLY A 47 -5.81 -13.08 -11.49
CA GLY A 47 -7.20 -13.08 -11.97
C GLY A 47 -7.48 -11.99 -13.00
N PRO A 48 -8.60 -12.11 -13.74
CA PRO A 48 -9.09 -11.04 -14.58
C PRO A 48 -9.70 -9.91 -13.73
N ALA A 49 -9.42 -8.67 -14.09
CA ALA A 49 -10.21 -7.53 -13.62
C ALA A 49 -11.55 -7.44 -14.37
N GLU A 50 -12.47 -6.58 -13.91
CA GLU A 50 -13.82 -6.43 -14.50
C GLU A 50 -13.80 -6.10 -16.01
N ASN A 51 -12.78 -5.38 -16.48
CA ASN A 51 -12.62 -5.06 -17.90
C ASN A 51 -11.93 -6.18 -18.73
N GLY A 52 -11.64 -7.33 -18.13
CA GLY A 52 -10.99 -8.49 -18.76
C GLY A 52 -9.46 -8.46 -18.78
N SER A 53 -8.83 -7.37 -18.33
CA SER A 53 -7.36 -7.31 -18.22
C SER A 53 -6.84 -8.33 -17.20
N GLN A 54 -5.72 -9.00 -17.52
CA GLN A 54 -5.16 -10.06 -16.70
C GLN A 54 -4.12 -9.49 -15.74
N TRP A 55 -4.27 -9.78 -14.45
CA TRP A 55 -3.39 -9.27 -13.42
C TRP A 55 -2.81 -10.40 -12.57
N VAL A 56 -1.57 -10.19 -12.13
CA VAL A 56 -0.92 -10.97 -11.07
C VAL A 56 -0.51 -9.99 -9.96
N GLY A 57 -0.89 -10.29 -8.73
CA GLY A 57 -0.59 -9.48 -7.55
C GLY A 57 0.30 -10.23 -6.58
N PHE A 58 1.33 -9.53 -6.08
CA PHE A 58 2.20 -10.01 -5.02
C PHE A 58 2.18 -9.05 -3.83
N CYS A 59 1.92 -9.58 -2.64
CA CYS A 59 2.14 -8.92 -1.37
C CYS A 59 3.28 -9.63 -0.64
N GLY A 60 4.13 -8.87 0.02
CA GLY A 60 5.25 -9.43 0.77
C GLY A 60 6.16 -8.37 1.34
N TYR A 61 7.41 -8.75 1.53
CA TYR A 61 8.47 -7.85 1.95
C TYR A 61 9.82 -8.24 1.37
N TYR A 62 10.68 -7.26 1.15
CA TYR A 62 12.10 -7.47 0.95
C TYR A 62 12.81 -7.51 2.31
N THR A 63 13.85 -8.32 2.43
CA THR A 63 14.67 -8.40 3.64
C THR A 63 16.12 -8.71 3.33
N GLY A 64 17.02 -8.39 4.26
CA GLY A 64 18.45 -8.67 4.16
C GLY A 64 19.22 -7.80 5.16
N SER A 65 20.54 -7.82 5.06
CA SER A 65 21.47 -7.03 5.86
C SER A 65 21.59 -5.61 5.29
N PHE A 66 21.13 -4.58 6.01
CA PHE A 66 21.18 -3.20 5.53
C PHE A 66 22.55 -2.57 5.79
N GLU A 67 23.46 -2.76 4.84
CA GLU A 67 24.90 -2.49 4.96
C GLU A 67 25.33 -1.11 4.46
N LYS A 68 24.64 -0.54 3.46
CA LYS A 68 24.97 0.80 2.93
C LYS A 68 23.74 1.67 2.82
N SER A 69 23.95 2.99 2.83
CA SER A 69 22.87 3.97 2.71
C SER A 69 22.07 3.77 1.41
N TRP A 70 20.75 3.91 1.49
CA TRP A 70 19.83 3.85 0.36
C TRP A 70 18.85 5.00 0.43
N LEU A 71 18.71 5.80 -0.65
CA LEU A 71 17.90 7.03 -0.65
C LEU A 71 18.26 7.99 0.51
N ASP A 72 19.54 8.05 0.88
CA ASP A 72 20.06 8.75 2.07
C ASP A 72 19.53 8.22 3.41
N ILE A 73 18.88 7.05 3.45
CA ILE A 73 18.52 6.39 4.69
C ILE A 73 19.79 5.75 5.27
N PRO A 74 20.22 6.09 6.50
CA PRO A 74 21.43 5.53 7.08
C PRO A 74 21.34 4.01 7.22
N ALA A 75 22.39 3.30 6.80
CA ALA A 75 22.54 1.87 7.04
C ALA A 75 22.48 1.58 8.54
N THR A 76 21.86 0.45 8.90
CA THR A 76 21.76 0.02 10.30
C THR A 76 22.79 -1.03 10.68
N GLY A 77 23.36 -1.75 9.69
CA GLY A 77 24.17 -2.95 9.93
C GLY A 77 23.36 -4.13 10.50
N HIS A 78 22.02 -4.03 10.50
CA HIS A 78 21.10 -5.04 10.98
C HIS A 78 20.23 -5.57 9.84
N GLN A 79 19.49 -6.65 10.12
CA GLN A 79 18.44 -7.10 9.23
C GLN A 79 17.36 -6.02 9.10
N VAL A 80 16.87 -5.78 7.88
CA VAL A 80 15.78 -4.87 7.57
C VAL A 80 14.61 -5.61 6.92
N SER A 81 13.39 -5.10 7.06
CA SER A 81 12.23 -5.45 6.25
C SER A 81 11.70 -4.24 5.47
N MET A 82 11.23 -4.45 4.24
CA MET A 82 10.49 -3.43 3.49
C MET A 82 9.31 -4.09 2.80
N ARG A 83 8.10 -3.83 3.29
CA ARG A 83 6.87 -4.33 2.67
C ARG A 83 6.73 -3.81 1.25
N PHE A 84 6.16 -4.63 0.40
CA PHE A 84 5.79 -4.25 -0.96
C PHE A 84 4.42 -4.81 -1.32
N HIS A 85 3.72 -4.06 -2.16
CA HIS A 85 2.61 -4.54 -2.97
C HIS A 85 2.96 -4.27 -4.43
N GLU A 86 2.86 -5.28 -5.28
CA GLU A 86 3.22 -5.17 -6.69
C GLU A 86 2.19 -5.91 -7.55
N PHE A 87 1.61 -5.19 -8.51
CA PHE A 87 0.63 -5.68 -9.46
C PHE A 87 1.21 -5.61 -10.88
N TYR A 88 1.05 -6.70 -11.62
CA TYR A 88 1.59 -6.90 -12.95
C TYR A 88 0.45 -7.18 -13.93
N ARG A 89 0.26 -6.30 -14.90
CA ARG A 89 -0.70 -6.54 -15.99
C ARG A 89 -0.03 -7.36 -17.09
N ILE A 90 -0.69 -8.43 -17.49
CA ILE A 90 -0.17 -9.42 -18.45
C ILE A 90 -0.97 -9.35 -19.75
N GLU A 91 -0.27 -9.24 -20.88
CA GLU A 91 -0.83 -9.38 -22.21
C GLU A 91 0.11 -10.22 -23.07
N ASN A 92 -0.43 -11.17 -23.83
CA ASN A 92 0.36 -12.04 -24.74
C ASN A 92 1.57 -12.69 -24.05
N SER A 93 1.39 -13.19 -22.82
CA SER A 93 2.46 -13.78 -21.98
C SER A 93 3.61 -12.83 -21.63
N LYS A 94 3.39 -11.52 -21.67
CA LYS A 94 4.35 -10.49 -21.28
C LYS A 94 3.74 -9.55 -20.25
N ILE A 95 4.56 -9.11 -19.30
CA ILE A 95 4.24 -7.96 -18.45
C ILE A 95 4.25 -6.72 -19.35
N VAL A 96 3.15 -5.97 -19.35
CA VAL A 96 2.97 -4.73 -20.11
C VAL A 96 2.80 -3.50 -19.21
N GLU A 97 2.47 -3.71 -17.94
CA GLU A 97 2.43 -2.66 -16.92
C GLU A 97 2.76 -3.24 -15.53
N VAL A 98 3.41 -2.43 -14.71
CA VAL A 98 3.64 -2.69 -13.29
C VAL A 98 3.11 -1.52 -12.49
N GLN A 99 2.36 -1.79 -11.43
CA GLN A 99 1.98 -0.82 -10.40
C GLN A 99 2.50 -1.33 -9.05
N ALA A 100 3.36 -0.57 -8.39
CA ALA A 100 4.13 -1.04 -7.25
C ALA A 100 4.27 0.03 -6.16
N LEU A 101 4.05 -0.38 -4.91
CA LEU A 101 4.40 0.41 -3.74
C LEU A 101 5.42 -0.35 -2.88
N TRP A 102 6.49 0.35 -2.54
CA TRP A 102 7.46 -0.08 -1.53
C TRP A 102 7.28 0.79 -0.29
N ASP A 103 7.18 0.18 0.88
CA ASP A 103 6.96 0.89 2.14
C ASP A 103 8.28 1.48 2.66
N ILE A 104 8.86 2.41 1.89
CA ILE A 104 10.10 3.12 2.24
C ILE A 104 10.04 3.74 3.66
N PRO A 105 8.90 4.29 4.14
CA PRO A 105 8.76 4.70 5.53
C PRO A 105 9.15 3.62 6.56
N GLU A 106 8.89 2.34 6.30
CA GLU A 106 9.28 1.22 7.18
C GLU A 106 10.80 1.13 7.36
N VAL A 107 11.55 1.32 6.26
CA VAL A 107 13.02 1.34 6.26
C VAL A 107 13.54 2.57 7.02
N MET A 108 12.93 3.74 6.79
CA MET A 108 13.26 4.96 7.53
C MET A 108 13.02 4.79 9.03
N MET A 109 11.93 4.13 9.44
CA MET A 109 11.62 3.88 10.85
C MET A 109 12.62 2.91 11.49
N GLN A 110 12.95 1.79 10.83
CA GLN A 110 13.96 0.85 11.33
C GLN A 110 15.34 1.47 11.46
N ALA A 111 15.69 2.42 10.58
CA ALA A 111 16.92 3.20 10.65
C ALA A 111 16.89 4.32 11.72
N ASN A 112 15.79 4.48 12.48
CA ASN A 112 15.57 5.63 13.35
C ASN A 112 15.78 6.96 12.61
N ALA A 113 15.30 7.04 11.38
CA ALA A 113 15.48 8.13 10.43
C ALA A 113 14.15 8.70 9.89
N TRP A 114 13.00 8.13 10.25
CA TRP A 114 11.68 8.68 9.92
C TRP A 114 11.51 10.10 10.48
N PRO A 115 11.36 11.13 9.63
CA PRO A 115 11.47 12.53 10.08
C PRO A 115 10.13 13.19 10.42
N LEU A 116 9.01 12.45 10.29
CA LEU A 116 7.65 12.97 10.43
C LEU A 116 7.00 12.43 11.71
N VAL A 117 5.70 12.68 11.88
CA VAL A 117 5.01 12.32 13.12
C VAL A 117 4.97 10.81 13.36
N PRO A 118 4.85 10.37 14.63
CA PRO A 118 4.62 8.96 14.95
C PRO A 118 3.30 8.45 14.38
N SER A 119 3.26 7.17 14.03
CA SER A 119 2.04 6.46 13.65
C SER A 119 1.03 6.40 14.80
N LEU A 120 -0.25 6.55 14.47
CA LEU A 120 -1.34 6.34 15.44
C LEU A 120 -1.68 4.86 15.62
N GLY A 121 -1.56 4.07 14.54
CA GLY A 121 -1.69 2.62 14.56
C GLY A 121 -0.39 1.93 14.99
N ARG A 122 -0.46 0.60 15.13
CA ARG A 122 0.70 -0.20 15.55
C ARG A 122 1.67 -0.43 14.40
N GLU A 123 2.91 0.03 14.56
CA GLU A 123 4.05 -0.38 13.72
C GLU A 123 4.60 -1.74 14.17
N TRP A 124 4.82 -2.63 13.22
CA TRP A 124 5.38 -3.99 13.40
C TRP A 124 5.57 -4.66 12.04
N HIS A 125 6.31 -5.77 12.02
CA HIS A 125 6.38 -6.63 10.84
C HIS A 125 5.03 -7.33 10.63
N VAL A 126 4.28 -6.84 9.65
CA VAL A 126 2.92 -7.32 9.34
C VAL A 126 2.96 -8.79 8.94
N PRO A 127 2.09 -9.64 9.51
CA PRO A 127 2.11 -11.07 9.24
C PRO A 127 1.58 -11.41 7.85
N ALA A 128 1.96 -12.59 7.37
CA ALA A 128 1.27 -13.29 6.28
C ALA A 128 -0.19 -13.60 6.68
N PRO A 129 -1.05 -13.98 5.72
CA PRO A 129 -2.43 -14.37 6.03
C PRO A 129 -2.51 -15.40 7.16
N ALA A 130 -3.48 -15.24 8.05
CA ALA A 130 -3.62 -16.11 9.23
C ALA A 130 -3.79 -17.60 8.88
N THR A 131 -4.28 -17.89 7.68
CA THR A 131 -4.49 -19.22 7.10
C THR A 131 -3.22 -19.83 6.50
N GLN A 132 -2.17 -19.04 6.27
CA GLN A 132 -0.90 -19.45 5.62
C GLN A 132 -1.06 -20.06 4.22
N ASP A 133 -2.16 -19.76 3.54
CA ASP A 133 -2.49 -20.27 2.20
C ASP A 133 -2.28 -19.23 1.08
N GLY A 134 -1.80 -18.02 1.41
CA GLY A 134 -1.64 -16.93 0.44
C GLY A 134 -0.68 -17.23 -0.73
N LEU A 135 0.18 -18.25 -0.62
CA LEU A 135 1.06 -18.69 -1.71
C LEU A 135 0.53 -19.91 -2.48
N ASN A 136 -0.49 -20.59 -1.96
CA ASN A 136 -1.12 -21.77 -2.55
C ASN A 136 -2.64 -21.62 -2.43
N ILE A 137 -3.16 -20.61 -3.12
CA ILE A 137 -4.58 -20.29 -3.10
C ILE A 137 -5.32 -21.38 -3.87
N LEU A 138 -6.22 -22.08 -3.18
CA LEU A 138 -7.19 -22.97 -3.81
C LEU A 138 -8.44 -22.17 -4.09
N SER A 139 -8.91 -22.18 -5.32
CA SER A 139 -10.03 -21.34 -5.73
C SER A 139 -11.03 -22.11 -6.59
N THR A 140 -12.32 -21.80 -6.40
CA THR A 140 -13.36 -22.04 -7.41
C THR A 140 -13.80 -20.69 -8.00
N PRO A 141 -14.35 -20.66 -9.22
CA PRO A 141 -14.89 -19.44 -9.81
C PRO A 141 -15.96 -18.77 -8.93
N GLU A 142 -16.83 -19.56 -8.30
CA GLU A 142 -17.91 -19.07 -7.44
C GLU A 142 -17.35 -18.39 -6.17
N GLN A 143 -16.43 -19.05 -5.46
CA GLN A 143 -15.80 -18.49 -4.28
C GLN A 143 -15.04 -17.20 -4.59
N THR A 144 -14.34 -17.17 -5.73
CA THR A 144 -13.63 -15.99 -6.20
C THR A 144 -14.59 -14.83 -6.43
N GLN A 145 -15.72 -15.09 -7.09
CA GLN A 145 -16.73 -14.09 -7.37
C GLN A 145 -17.37 -13.54 -6.08
N ASP A 146 -17.70 -14.41 -5.13
CA ASP A 146 -18.25 -14.01 -3.82
C ASP A 146 -17.28 -13.07 -3.07
N SER A 147 -15.98 -13.37 -3.09
CA SER A 147 -14.94 -12.53 -2.50
C SER A 147 -14.81 -11.17 -3.20
N ILE A 148 -14.85 -11.14 -4.53
CA ILE A 148 -14.83 -9.88 -5.29
C ILE A 148 -16.07 -9.03 -4.94
N ASP A 149 -17.25 -9.65 -4.89
CA ASP A 149 -18.51 -8.95 -4.63
C ASP A 149 -18.53 -8.33 -3.22
N ILE A 150 -18.10 -9.06 -2.18
CA ILE A 150 -18.06 -8.51 -0.82
C ILE A 150 -17.11 -7.31 -0.70
N VAL A 151 -15.95 -7.35 -1.35
CA VAL A 151 -14.99 -6.23 -1.33
C VAL A 151 -15.50 -5.05 -2.15
N ARG A 152 -16.06 -5.28 -3.34
CA ARG A 152 -16.65 -4.23 -4.18
C ARG A 152 -17.77 -3.50 -3.44
N ASP A 153 -18.69 -4.25 -2.84
CA ASP A 153 -19.81 -3.69 -2.09
C ASP A 153 -19.34 -2.94 -0.85
N MET A 154 -18.30 -3.42 -0.17
CA MET A 154 -17.68 -2.74 0.96
C MET A 154 -17.07 -1.40 0.55
N CYS A 155 -16.29 -1.36 -0.54
CA CYS A 155 -15.71 -0.13 -1.08
C CYS A 155 -16.79 0.89 -1.48
N ASN A 156 -17.86 0.43 -2.15
CA ASN A 156 -19.02 1.27 -2.46
C ASN A 156 -19.68 1.81 -1.17
N SER A 157 -19.81 0.98 -0.14
CA SER A 157 -20.39 1.39 1.15
C SER A 157 -19.53 2.44 1.85
N LEU A 158 -18.19 2.34 1.81
CA LEU A 158 -17.28 3.35 2.36
C LEU A 158 -17.46 4.74 1.71
N GLY A 159 -17.90 4.78 0.45
CA GLY A 159 -18.21 6.01 -0.28
C GLY A 159 -19.45 6.74 0.24
N ASN A 160 -20.37 6.06 0.92
CA ASN A 160 -21.60 6.65 1.46
C ASN A 160 -21.37 7.56 2.68
N TYR A 161 -20.13 7.66 3.17
CA TYR A 161 -19.79 8.53 4.30
C TYR A 161 -20.19 10.00 4.04
N ALA A 162 -20.01 10.49 2.81
CA ALA A 162 -20.28 11.88 2.47
C ALA A 162 -21.77 12.27 2.65
N THR A 163 -22.70 11.31 2.52
CA THR A 163 -24.15 11.57 2.57
C THR A 163 -24.80 11.11 3.88
N GLY A 164 -24.35 9.98 4.45
CA GLY A 164 -24.96 9.38 5.64
C GLY A 164 -23.98 9.12 6.79
N GLY A 165 -22.76 9.65 6.69
CA GLY A 165 -21.75 9.55 7.73
C GLY A 165 -21.36 8.11 8.05
N VAL A 166 -21.08 7.87 9.33
CA VAL A 166 -20.52 6.61 9.82
C VAL A 166 -21.43 5.41 9.56
N GLU A 167 -22.71 5.54 9.89
CA GLU A 167 -23.68 4.44 9.86
C GLU A 167 -23.92 3.97 8.42
N ALA A 168 -23.86 4.89 7.46
CA ALA A 168 -24.07 4.59 6.04
C ALA A 168 -22.96 3.74 5.42
N MET A 169 -21.80 3.62 6.07
CA MET A 169 -20.71 2.73 5.64
C MET A 169 -20.92 1.26 6.03
N GLN A 170 -21.90 0.96 6.90
CA GLN A 170 -22.30 -0.39 7.28
C GLN A 170 -21.13 -1.35 7.57
N LEU A 171 -20.10 -0.88 8.28
CA LEU A 171 -18.84 -1.62 8.40
C LEU A 171 -19.03 -3.03 8.99
N GLU A 172 -19.96 -3.18 9.93
CA GLU A 172 -20.31 -4.44 10.59
C GLU A 172 -20.92 -5.47 9.64
N LYS A 173 -21.46 -5.05 8.49
CA LYS A 173 -21.96 -5.95 7.44
C LYS A 173 -20.82 -6.62 6.68
N TYR A 174 -19.73 -5.89 6.47
CA TYR A 174 -18.65 -6.30 5.56
C TYR A 174 -17.41 -6.80 6.28
N TRP A 175 -17.13 -6.32 7.48
CA TRP A 175 -15.91 -6.62 8.20
C TRP A 175 -16.15 -7.57 9.35
N HIS A 176 -15.32 -8.60 9.42
CA HIS A 176 -15.29 -9.49 10.57
C HIS A 176 -15.01 -8.67 11.86
N PRO A 177 -15.69 -8.90 13.01
CA PRO A 177 -15.45 -8.12 14.24
C PRO A 177 -14.00 -8.15 14.73
N ARG A 178 -13.38 -9.31 14.54
CA ARG A 178 -11.95 -9.59 14.66
C ARG A 178 -11.21 -9.45 13.31
N SER A 179 -11.45 -8.41 12.52
CA SER A 179 -10.66 -8.11 11.32
C SER A 179 -9.33 -7.44 11.67
N SER A 180 -8.35 -7.50 10.77
CA SER A 180 -7.11 -6.72 10.89
C SER A 180 -6.95 -5.86 9.63
N TRP A 181 -6.66 -4.59 9.85
CA TRP A 181 -6.28 -3.65 8.79
C TRP A 181 -4.81 -3.30 8.98
N TYR A 182 -3.97 -3.72 8.05
CA TYR A 182 -2.53 -3.56 8.08
C TYR A 182 -2.12 -2.42 7.13
N GLY A 183 -2.14 -1.20 7.64
CA GLY A 183 -1.75 0.00 6.87
C GLY A 183 -0.24 0.13 6.62
N PRO A 184 0.15 1.10 5.78
CA PRO A 184 1.57 1.41 5.54
C PRO A 184 2.23 1.97 6.80
N SER A 185 3.55 1.89 6.85
CA SER A 185 4.32 2.51 7.92
C SER A 185 4.16 4.02 7.85
N GLY A 186 3.92 4.63 9.00
CA GLY A 186 3.47 6.03 9.13
C GLY A 186 1.99 6.16 9.47
N ILE A 187 1.16 5.16 9.13
CA ILE A 187 -0.22 5.03 9.63
C ILE A 187 -0.29 3.91 10.67
N GLY A 188 0.23 2.72 10.33
CA GLY A 188 0.27 1.54 11.20
C GLY A 188 -0.98 0.63 11.12
N THR A 189 -1.01 -0.40 11.97
CA THR A 189 -2.05 -1.44 11.98
C THR A 189 -3.20 -1.12 12.95
N GLY A 190 -4.43 -1.42 12.53
CA GLY A 190 -5.65 -1.39 13.32
C GLY A 190 -6.28 -2.78 13.49
N ARG A 191 -6.82 -3.05 14.69
CA ARG A 191 -7.52 -4.31 15.02
C ARG A 191 -9.02 -4.08 15.21
N GLY A 192 -9.82 -4.86 14.49
CA GLY A 192 -11.28 -4.74 14.44
C GLY A 192 -11.73 -3.40 13.87
N ILE A 193 -13.04 -3.23 13.77
CA ILE A 193 -13.66 -2.00 13.27
C ILE A 193 -13.22 -0.79 14.11
N GLN A 194 -13.23 -0.92 15.45
CA GLN A 194 -12.84 0.19 16.32
C GLN A 194 -11.37 0.61 16.11
N GLY A 195 -10.44 -0.33 15.99
CA GLY A 195 -9.03 -0.02 15.76
C GLY A 195 -8.78 0.61 14.40
N PHE A 196 -9.40 0.09 13.33
CA PHE A 196 -9.37 0.72 12.01
C PHE A 196 -9.88 2.17 12.06
N ARG A 197 -10.99 2.39 12.77
CA ARG A 197 -11.62 3.69 12.83
C ARG A 197 -10.82 4.72 13.60
N ASN A 198 -10.38 4.36 14.81
CA ASN A 198 -9.65 5.29 15.69
C ASN A 198 -8.30 5.69 15.11
N TRP A 199 -7.59 4.74 14.47
CA TRP A 199 -6.18 4.93 14.10
C TRP A 199 -5.95 5.25 12.63
N HIS A 200 -6.96 5.06 11.77
CA HIS A 200 -6.86 5.40 10.36
C HIS A 200 -8.06 6.23 9.88
N GLN A 201 -9.27 5.69 9.89
CA GLN A 201 -10.40 6.32 9.20
C GLN A 201 -10.78 7.70 9.76
N ILE A 202 -10.94 7.83 11.08
CA ILE A 202 -11.30 9.11 11.71
C ILE A 202 -10.19 10.15 11.47
N PRO A 203 -8.90 9.87 11.73
CA PRO A 203 -7.83 10.79 11.37
C PRO A 203 -7.83 11.19 9.89
N PHE A 204 -8.04 10.23 8.98
CA PHE A 204 -8.09 10.48 7.54
C PHE A 204 -9.22 11.43 7.14
N LEU A 205 -10.44 11.16 7.64
CA LEU A 205 -11.61 11.98 7.36
C LEU A 205 -11.57 13.35 8.04
N ASN A 206 -10.89 13.46 9.19
CA ASN A 206 -10.67 14.75 9.84
C ASN A 206 -9.80 15.70 9.01
N GLY A 207 -8.82 15.18 8.26
CA GLY A 207 -7.97 16.02 7.39
C GLY A 207 -8.55 16.22 5.99
N MET A 208 -9.30 15.22 5.48
CA MET A 208 -9.77 15.15 4.10
C MET A 208 -11.22 14.62 4.05
N PRO A 209 -12.21 15.41 4.51
CA PRO A 209 -13.61 14.98 4.60
C PRO A 209 -14.26 14.77 3.22
N ASN A 210 -13.73 15.42 2.17
CA ASN A 210 -14.26 15.39 0.80
C ASN A 210 -13.68 14.25 -0.06
N ARG A 211 -13.14 13.19 0.54
CA ARG A 211 -12.52 12.10 -0.22
C ARG A 211 -13.48 11.51 -1.25
N VAL A 212 -12.99 11.34 -2.48
CA VAL A 212 -13.68 10.64 -3.56
C VAL A 212 -12.77 9.55 -4.10
N GLY A 213 -13.26 8.31 -4.09
CA GLY A 213 -12.61 7.20 -4.77
C GLY A 213 -12.87 7.29 -6.27
N ASP A 214 -11.82 7.16 -7.07
CA ASP A 214 -11.93 7.06 -8.51
C ASP A 214 -11.89 5.59 -8.92
N VAL A 215 -13.03 4.92 -8.77
CA VAL A 215 -13.16 3.47 -9.04
C VAL A 215 -12.90 3.17 -10.53
N ALA A 216 -13.12 4.14 -11.42
CA ALA A 216 -12.93 3.96 -12.86
C ALA A 216 -11.44 3.81 -13.25
N GLU A 217 -10.53 4.31 -12.42
CA GLU A 217 -9.07 4.26 -12.63
C GLU A 217 -8.41 3.09 -11.88
N GLY A 218 -9.20 2.24 -11.21
CA GLY A 218 -8.74 1.09 -10.46
C GLY A 218 -9.04 -0.26 -11.12
N TYR A 219 -8.29 -1.28 -10.72
CA TYR A 219 -8.49 -2.67 -11.14
C TYR A 219 -8.74 -3.53 -9.91
N LEU A 220 -9.93 -4.13 -9.83
CA LEU A 220 -10.33 -5.10 -8.80
C LEU A 220 -10.37 -6.50 -9.43
N PHE A 221 -9.69 -7.47 -8.82
CA PHE A 221 -9.70 -8.87 -9.26
C PHE A 221 -9.52 -9.81 -8.06
N GLY A 222 -9.86 -11.09 -8.22
CA GLY A 222 -9.85 -12.07 -7.13
C GLY A 222 -9.21 -13.40 -7.51
N ASP A 223 -8.85 -14.16 -6.49
CA ASP A 223 -8.40 -15.55 -6.56
C ASP A 223 -8.81 -16.24 -5.24
N GLY A 224 -9.85 -17.07 -5.27
CA GLY A 224 -10.39 -17.75 -4.08
C GLY A 224 -10.90 -16.76 -3.03
N ASP A 225 -10.37 -16.86 -1.81
CA ASP A 225 -10.71 -15.94 -0.71
C ASP A 225 -9.97 -14.60 -0.77
N TYR A 226 -9.11 -14.38 -1.77
CA TYR A 226 -8.28 -13.19 -1.88
C TYR A 226 -8.78 -12.23 -2.96
N VAL A 227 -8.67 -10.94 -2.67
CA VAL A 227 -9.01 -9.86 -3.60
C VAL A 227 -7.86 -8.87 -3.64
N GLY A 228 -7.47 -8.47 -4.85
CA GLY A 228 -6.47 -7.44 -5.09
C GLY A 228 -7.13 -6.20 -5.69
N PHE A 229 -6.69 -5.02 -5.26
CA PHE A 229 -7.03 -3.76 -5.88
C PHE A 229 -5.78 -2.93 -6.11
N THR A 230 -5.66 -2.38 -7.31
CA THR A 230 -4.61 -1.44 -7.65
C THR A 230 -5.18 -0.26 -8.40
N ALA A 231 -4.77 0.95 -8.01
CA ALA A 231 -5.20 2.18 -8.68
C ALA A 231 -4.10 3.24 -8.60
N TRP A 232 -3.87 3.91 -9.73
CA TRP A 232 -2.68 4.75 -9.90
C TRP A 232 -2.97 6.04 -10.69
N PRO A 233 -3.53 7.10 -10.06
CA PRO A 233 -4.04 7.16 -8.69
C PRO A 233 -5.46 6.60 -8.56
N GLY A 234 -5.87 6.24 -7.33
CA GLY A 234 -7.21 5.68 -7.06
C GLY A 234 -8.15 6.60 -6.29
N MET A 235 -7.69 7.76 -5.83
CA MET A 235 -8.53 8.69 -5.09
C MET A 235 -8.08 10.13 -5.29
N ARG A 236 -9.03 11.07 -5.14
CA ARG A 236 -8.80 12.52 -5.10
C ARG A 236 -9.49 13.15 -3.90
N MET A 237 -8.86 14.16 -3.30
CA MET A 237 -9.32 14.83 -2.09
C MET A 237 -8.58 16.15 -1.87
N THR A 238 -9.06 16.96 -0.94
CA THR A 238 -8.38 18.18 -0.51
C THR A 238 -7.93 18.03 0.93
N ILE A 239 -6.68 18.37 1.24
CA ILE A 239 -6.24 18.55 2.64
C ILE A 239 -6.77 19.90 3.15
N SER A 240 -8.09 19.96 3.38
CA SER A 240 -8.80 21.16 3.83
C SER A 240 -8.60 21.43 5.32
N ASP A 241 -8.36 20.38 6.08
CA ASP A 241 -8.29 20.39 7.53
C ASP A 241 -6.99 19.73 8.02
N GLY A 242 -6.68 19.91 9.30
CA GLY A 242 -5.42 19.46 9.87
C GLY A 242 -5.49 18.11 10.56
N GLY A 243 -4.33 17.59 10.96
CA GLY A 243 -4.21 16.52 11.95
C GLY A 243 -3.94 15.14 11.36
N TRP A 244 -4.42 14.84 10.15
CA TRP A 244 -4.04 13.59 9.47
C TRP A 244 -2.52 13.59 9.24
N LEU A 245 -1.82 12.60 9.81
CA LEU A 245 -0.35 12.53 9.83
C LEU A 245 0.33 13.80 10.36
N GLY A 246 -0.35 14.58 11.21
CA GLY A 246 0.15 15.86 11.72
C GLY A 246 0.31 16.93 10.65
N ILE A 247 -0.28 16.74 9.47
CA ILE A 247 -0.27 17.71 8.37
C ILE A 247 -1.17 18.90 8.75
N ALA A 248 -0.68 20.11 8.51
CA ALA A 248 -1.47 21.33 8.67
C ALA A 248 -2.47 21.50 7.50
N PRO A 249 -3.59 22.20 7.69
CA PRO A 249 -4.50 22.52 6.59
C PRO A 249 -3.74 23.22 5.45
N ALA A 250 -3.66 22.59 4.29
CA ALA A 250 -2.94 23.11 3.12
C ALA A 250 -3.88 23.69 2.07
N ASN A 251 -5.17 23.35 2.14
CA ASN A 251 -6.18 23.61 1.12
C ASN A 251 -5.70 23.19 -0.29
N GLN A 252 -4.94 22.09 -0.33
CA GLN A 252 -4.32 21.55 -1.53
C GLN A 252 -5.08 20.30 -1.97
N GLU A 253 -5.49 20.26 -3.24
CA GLU A 253 -5.99 19.03 -3.85
C GLU A 253 -4.81 18.08 -4.07
N ILE A 254 -5.01 16.82 -3.69
CA ILE A 254 -4.04 15.74 -3.86
C ILE A 254 -4.72 14.53 -4.49
N THR A 255 -3.88 13.71 -5.10
CA THR A 255 -4.23 12.36 -5.55
C THR A 255 -3.54 11.32 -4.69
N MET A 256 -4.13 10.14 -4.57
CA MET A 256 -3.58 9.06 -3.75
C MET A 256 -3.42 7.77 -4.55
N ARG A 257 -2.23 7.17 -4.47
CA ARG A 257 -1.90 5.85 -5.00
C ARG A 257 -2.04 4.86 -3.85
N SER A 258 -2.88 3.83 -4.03
CA SER A 258 -3.12 2.80 -3.01
C SER A 258 -3.20 1.44 -3.67
N LEU A 259 -2.56 0.47 -3.02
CA LEU A 259 -2.51 -0.91 -3.44
C LEU A 259 -2.95 -1.76 -2.25
N ASP A 260 -3.91 -2.65 -2.48
CA ASP A 260 -4.61 -3.35 -1.42
C ASP A 260 -4.75 -4.85 -1.75
N PHE A 261 -4.59 -5.66 -0.72
CA PHE A 261 -4.97 -7.08 -0.72
C PHE A 261 -5.97 -7.31 0.41
N TRP A 262 -7.04 -8.03 0.15
CA TRP A 262 -7.99 -8.50 1.16
C TRP A 262 -8.00 -10.02 1.20
N ARG A 263 -8.33 -10.56 2.38
CA ARG A 263 -8.75 -11.94 2.54
C ARG A 263 -10.15 -11.99 3.17
N CYS A 264 -11.03 -12.73 2.53
CA CYS A 264 -12.38 -12.99 2.97
C CYS A 264 -12.44 -14.27 3.82
N GLU A 265 -13.45 -14.36 4.68
CA GLU A 265 -13.73 -15.53 5.51
C GLU A 265 -15.23 -15.53 5.79
N ASN A 266 -15.94 -16.59 5.39
CA ASN A 266 -17.37 -16.77 5.68
C ASN A 266 -18.23 -15.56 5.27
N GLY A 267 -17.99 -15.00 4.09
CA GLY A 267 -18.77 -13.88 3.53
C GLY A 267 -18.47 -12.51 4.14
N VAL A 268 -17.38 -12.36 4.90
CA VAL A 268 -16.91 -11.07 5.42
C VAL A 268 -15.40 -10.92 5.24
N ILE A 269 -14.91 -9.69 5.25
CA ILE A 269 -13.49 -9.35 5.16
C ILE A 269 -12.82 -9.60 6.51
N ARG A 270 -11.77 -10.42 6.48
CA ARG A 270 -11.04 -10.83 7.68
C ARG A 270 -9.70 -10.13 7.83
N GLU A 271 -8.98 -9.93 6.74
CA GLU A 271 -7.68 -9.26 6.73
C GLU A 271 -7.57 -8.33 5.53
N ASN A 272 -6.85 -7.22 5.69
CA ASN A 272 -6.57 -6.28 4.64
C ASN A 272 -5.15 -5.73 4.79
N TRP A 273 -4.31 -5.97 3.80
CA TRP A 273 -2.99 -5.37 3.67
C TRP A 273 -3.09 -4.17 2.74
N VAL A 274 -2.69 -3.00 3.20
CA VAL A 274 -2.81 -1.74 2.46
C VAL A 274 -1.47 -1.02 2.44
N LEU A 275 -1.06 -0.58 1.26
CA LEU A 275 0.02 0.39 1.11
C LEU A 275 -0.51 1.65 0.41
N VAL A 276 -0.08 2.80 0.91
CA VAL A 276 -0.36 4.12 0.35
C VAL A 276 0.97 4.82 0.13
N ASP A 277 1.12 5.53 -0.99
CA ASP A 277 2.32 6.33 -1.27
C ASP A 277 2.35 7.61 -0.40
N LEU A 278 2.69 7.45 0.89
CA LEU A 278 2.72 8.55 1.85
C LEU A 278 3.77 9.60 1.46
N LEU A 279 4.89 9.19 0.87
CA LEU A 279 5.92 10.13 0.44
C LEU A 279 5.42 11.01 -0.70
N HIS A 280 4.66 10.45 -1.65
CA HIS A 280 3.99 11.24 -2.70
C HIS A 280 2.93 12.20 -2.13
N VAL A 281 2.20 11.81 -1.08
CA VAL A 281 1.28 12.71 -0.38
C VAL A 281 2.03 13.93 0.16
N TYR A 282 3.13 13.72 0.90
CA TYR A 282 3.95 14.82 1.42
C TYR A 282 4.57 15.67 0.31
N HIS A 283 5.01 15.05 -0.79
CA HIS A 283 5.56 15.75 -1.93
C HIS A 283 4.55 16.70 -2.58
N GLN A 284 3.30 16.26 -2.78
CA GLN A 284 2.22 17.08 -3.38
C GLN A 284 1.90 18.35 -2.56
N ILE A 285 2.13 18.33 -1.24
CA ILE A 285 1.95 19.49 -0.35
C ILE A 285 3.25 20.25 -0.06
N GLY A 286 4.32 19.98 -0.81
CA GLY A 286 5.59 20.71 -0.71
C GLY A 286 6.46 20.33 0.49
N VAL A 287 6.23 19.17 1.11
CA VAL A 287 7.07 18.65 2.21
C VAL A 287 8.10 17.67 1.64
N ASP A 288 9.37 18.07 1.62
CA ASP A 288 10.48 17.19 1.26
C ASP A 288 10.91 16.33 2.46
N VAL A 289 10.34 15.13 2.52
CA VAL A 289 10.63 14.14 3.57
C VAL A 289 12.11 13.74 3.58
N PHE A 290 12.73 13.57 2.41
CA PHE A 290 14.14 13.17 2.32
C PHE A 290 15.08 14.28 2.77
N ALA A 291 14.81 15.56 2.44
CA ALA A 291 15.58 16.68 2.95
C ALA A 291 15.50 16.77 4.48
N ARG A 292 14.30 16.64 5.05
CA ARG A 292 14.13 16.65 6.50
C ARG A 292 14.83 15.47 7.17
N MET A 293 14.79 14.28 6.57
CA MET A 293 15.57 13.12 7.03
C MET A 293 17.06 13.42 7.03
N ARG A 294 17.62 13.98 5.94
CA ARG A 294 19.03 14.38 5.88
C ARG A 294 19.38 15.38 6.98
N GLU A 295 18.51 16.36 7.24
CA GLU A 295 18.69 17.34 8.31
C GLU A 295 18.79 16.70 9.70
N MET A 296 17.90 15.75 9.99
CA MET A 296 17.89 15.01 11.26
C MET A 296 19.10 14.09 11.43
N ASN A 297 19.68 13.62 10.33
CA ASN A 297 20.75 12.62 10.33
C ASN A 297 22.15 13.18 10.04
N LYS A 298 22.36 14.51 10.04
CA LYS A 298 23.68 15.14 9.76
C LYS A 298 24.85 14.56 10.56
N ALA A 299 24.61 14.15 11.81
CA ALA A 299 25.63 13.57 12.68
C ALA A 299 26.03 12.14 12.30
N ARG A 300 25.18 11.41 11.56
CA ARG A 300 25.37 9.99 11.24
C ARG A 300 26.22 9.72 9.98
N ARG A 301 26.81 10.77 9.38
CA ARG A 301 27.75 10.77 8.23
C ARG A 301 27.64 9.55 7.30
N PHE A 302 26.93 9.72 6.19
CA PHE A 302 26.77 8.76 5.09
C PHE A 302 28.10 8.37 4.43
#